data_AF-A0A7X1GVK6-F1
#
_entry.id   AF-A0A7X1GVK6-F1
#
_cell.length_a   1.000
_cell.length_b   1.000
_cell.length_c   1.000
_cell.angle_alpha   90.00
_cell.angle_beta   90.00
_cell.angle_gamma   90.00
#
_symmetry.space_group_name_H-M   'P 1'
#
loop_
_entity.id
_entity.type
_entity.pdbx_description
1 polymer ?
#
loop_
_entity_poly.entity_id
_entity_poly.type
_entity_poly.pdbx_seq_one_letter_code
_entity_poly.pdbx_strand_id
1 'polypeptide(L)' 'MKPCVRAHRRTGRGSALKTGAGVIRVLIFRLLGMPLRNLFTIGQAYAALTIIDAQPGGFRLQALNLPLPMR' A
#
# COMPACT_ATOMS: atom_id res chain seq x y z
N MET A 1 8.60 -0.76 -18.98
CA MET A 1 7.29 -1.08 -18.36
C MET A 1 6.71 0.22 -17.81
N LYS A 2 5.49 0.60 -18.23
CA LYS A 2 4.87 1.89 -17.87
C LYS A 2 4.32 1.83 -16.43
N PRO A 3 4.64 2.78 -15.52
CA PRO A 3 4.02 2.82 -14.21
C PRO A 3 2.58 3.33 -14.35
N CYS A 4 1.61 2.42 -14.31
CA CYS A 4 0.19 2.76 -14.33
C CYS A 4 -0.30 2.90 -12.88
N VAL A 5 -0.23 4.12 -12.35
CA VAL A 5 -0.81 4.46 -11.05
C VAL A 5 -2.26 4.84 -11.31
N ARG A 6 -3.20 3.93 -11.02
CA ARG A 6 -4.64 4.21 -11.15
C ARG A 6 -5.28 4.14 -9.78
N ALA A 7 -5.52 5.31 -9.20
CA ALA A 7 -6.31 5.45 -7.97
C ALA A 7 -7.79 5.40 -8.34
N HIS A 8 -8.54 4.50 -7.74
CA HIS A 8 -9.99 4.41 -7.88
C HIS A 8 -10.64 4.95 -6.61
N ARG A 9 -11.41 6.03 -6.75
CA ARG A 9 -12.14 6.67 -5.64
C ARG A 9 -13.56 6.11 -5.66
N ARG A 10 -13.93 5.29 -4.66
CA ARG A 10 -15.34 4.96 -4.41
C ARG A 10 -15.86 5.84 -3.28
N THR A 11 -17.06 6.38 -3.48
CA THR A 11 -17.83 7.17 -2.53
C THR A 11 -18.08 6.36 -1.25
N GLY A 12 -17.35 6.71 -0.18
CA GLY A 12 -17.39 6.06 1.14
C GLY A 12 -16.01 5.95 1.78
N ARG A 13 -15.47 7.07 2.30
CA ARG A 13 -14.24 7.25 3.14
C ARG A 13 -12.98 6.37 2.87
N GLY A 14 -12.85 5.74 1.71
CA GLY A 14 -11.67 4.93 1.37
C GLY A 14 -11.22 5.17 -0.07
N SER A 15 -9.92 5.23 -0.30
CA SER A 15 -9.33 5.26 -1.65
C SER A 15 -8.59 3.96 -1.90
N ALA A 16 -8.82 3.33 -3.05
CA ALA A 16 -8.08 2.14 -3.46
C ALA A 16 -7.05 2.52 -4.52
N LEU A 17 -5.82 2.05 -4.37
CA LEU A 17 -4.76 2.25 -5.35
C LEU A 17 -4.29 0.90 -5.89
N LYS A 18 -4.38 0.72 -7.21
CA LYS A 18 -3.74 -0.40 -7.90
C LYS A 18 -2.42 0.08 -8.49
N THR A 19 -1.31 -0.49 -8.03
CA THR A 19 0.04 -0.14 -8.50
C THR A 19 1.00 -1.31 -8.29
N GLY A 20 2.23 -1.17 -8.77
CA GLY A 20 3.28 -2.19 -8.61
C GLY A 20 3.94 -2.16 -7.22
N ALA A 21 4.58 -3.27 -6.87
CA ALA A 21 5.25 -3.49 -5.58
C ALA A 21 6.26 -2.40 -5.20
N GLY A 22 6.96 -1.80 -6.17
CA GLY A 22 7.91 -0.71 -5.92
C GLY A 22 7.24 0.56 -5.36
N VAL A 23 6.09 0.95 -5.93
CA VAL A 23 5.35 2.14 -5.49
C VAL A 23 4.72 1.90 -4.13
N ILE A 24 4.19 0.70 -3.87
CA ILE A 24 3.60 0.35 -2.57
C ILE A 24 4.64 0.47 -1.46
N ARG A 25 5.86 -0.06 -1.66
CA ARG A 25 6.94 0.07 -0.67
C ARG A 25 7.26 1.54 -0.39
N VAL A 26 7.46 2.37 -1.41
CA VAL A 26 7.78 3.79 -1.21
C VAL A 26 6.67 4.50 -0.45
N LEU A 27 5.41 4.19 -0.79
CA LEU A 27 4.24 4.76 -0.14
C LEU A 27 4.19 4.39 1.34
N ILE A 28 4.34 3.10 1.69
CA ILE A 28 4.34 2.64 3.09
C ILE A 28 5.45 3.31 3.89
N PHE A 29 6.69 3.29 3.39
CA PHE A 29 7.83 3.85 4.11
C PHE A 29 7.68 5.35 4.35
N ARG A 30 7.20 6.11 3.36
CA ARG A 30 6.92 7.54 3.52
C ARG A 30 5.78 7.81 4.49
N LEU A 31 4.70 7.04 4.43
CA LEU A 31 3.54 7.22 5.33
C LEU A 31 3.85 6.85 6.78
N LEU A 32 4.75 5.87 7.00
CA LEU A 32 5.18 5.45 8.34
C LEU A 32 6.39 6.23 8.88
N GLY A 33 6.92 7.21 8.13
CA GLY A 33 8.13 7.93 8.51
C GLY A 33 9.41 7.06 8.56
N MET A 34 9.40 5.90 7.91
CA MET A 34 10.51 4.97 7.89
C MET A 34 11.55 5.36 6.81
N PRO A 35 12.84 5.11 7.05
CA PRO A 35 13.89 5.44 6.09
C PRO A 35 13.87 4.52 4.87
N LEU A 36 13.95 5.10 3.66
CA LEU A 36 13.90 4.38 2.39
C LEU A 36 15.08 3.42 2.16
N ARG A 37 16.16 3.50 2.94
CA ARG A 37 17.27 2.51 2.85
C ARG A 37 16.80 1.07 3.12
N ASN A 38 15.69 0.92 3.84
CA ASN A 38 15.10 -0.37 4.17
C ASN A 38 14.00 -0.80 3.18
N LEU A 39 13.85 -0.11 2.04
CA LEU A 39 12.73 -0.34 1.10
C LEU A 39 12.57 -1.81 0.69
N PHE A 40 13.70 -2.51 0.50
CA PHE A 40 13.74 -3.88 0.03
C PHE A 40 13.62 -4.93 1.14
N THR A 41 13.58 -4.54 2.41
CA THR A 41 13.35 -5.49 3.51
C THR A 41 11.90 -5.98 3.56
N ILE A 42 10.97 -5.24 2.93
CA ILE A 42 9.56 -5.60 2.86
C ILE A 42 9.25 -6.34 1.55
N GLY A 43 8.94 -7.62 1.67
CA GLY A 43 8.37 -8.43 0.59
C GLY A 43 6.96 -7.98 0.22
N GLN A 44 6.67 -7.90 -1.08
CA GLN A 44 5.34 -7.66 -1.61
C GLN A 44 4.90 -8.87 -2.41
N ALA A 45 3.89 -9.56 -1.91
CA ALA A 45 3.30 -10.71 -2.57
C ALA A 45 2.54 -10.26 -3.82
N TYR A 46 2.60 -11.08 -4.87
CA TYR A 46 1.86 -10.83 -6.09
C TYR A 46 0.35 -10.89 -5.82
N ALA A 47 -0.40 -9.96 -6.43
CA ALA A 47 -1.86 -9.87 -6.31
C ALA A 47 -2.38 -9.81 -4.86
N ALA A 48 -1.60 -9.27 -3.92
CA ALA A 48 -2.00 -9.15 -2.52
C ALA A 48 -2.47 -7.73 -2.17
N LEU A 49 -3.35 -7.63 -1.17
CA LEU A 49 -3.90 -6.36 -0.70
C LEU A 49 -3.07 -5.79 0.45
N THR A 50 -2.88 -4.46 0.44
CA THR A 50 -2.30 -3.71 1.56
C THR A 50 -3.34 -2.71 2.06
N ILE A 51 -3.57 -2.67 3.38
CA ILE A 51 -4.54 -1.79 4.02
C ILE A 51 -3.79 -0.81 4.92
N ILE A 52 -3.98 0.47 4.66
CA ILE A 52 -3.43 1.57 5.45
C ILE A 52 -4.59 2.40 5.98
N ASP A 53 -4.56 2.65 7.28
CA ASP A 53 -5.56 3.40 8.00
C ASP A 53 -5.00 4.79 8.36
N ALA A 54 -5.80 5.82 8.10
CA ALA A 54 -5.47 7.17 8.52
C ALA A 54 -6.01 7.39 9.93
N GLN A 55 -5.12 7.72 10.87
CA GLN A 55 -5.45 7.97 12.27
C GLN A 55 -5.14 9.43 12.64
N PRO A 56 -5.75 9.95 13.73
CA PRO A 56 -5.30 11.21 14.31
C PRO A 56 -3.81 11.10 14.68
N GLY A 57 -2.95 11.83 13.95
CA GLY A 57 -1.50 11.82 14.19
C GLY A 57 -0.66 10.95 13.24
N GLY A 58 -1.26 10.26 12.26
CA GLY A 58 -0.46 9.57 11.24
C GLY A 58 -1.18 8.46 10.48
N PHE A 59 -0.40 7.52 9.96
CA PHE A 59 -0.90 6.36 9.24
C PHE A 59 -0.50 5.07 9.96
N ARG A 60 -1.43 4.11 10.01
CA ARG A 60 -1.19 2.77 10.53
C ARG A 60 -1.31 1.75 9.41
N LEU A 61 -0.27 0.96 9.20
CA LEU A 61 -0.35 -0.22 8.34
C LEU A 61 -1.17 -1.29 9.07
N GLN A 62 -2.40 -1.54 8.61
CA GLN A 62 -3.28 -2.56 9.20
C GLN A 62 -2.98 -3.95 8.65
N ALA A 63 -2.71 -4.04 7.36
CA ALA A 63 -2.42 -5.31 6.70
C ALA A 63 -1.43 -5.12 5.56
N LEU A 64 -0.55 -6.09 5.41
CA LEU A 64 0.42 -6.19 4.32
C LEU A 64 0.33 -7.60 3.74
N ASN A 65 0.34 -7.72 2.41
CA ASN A 65 0.23 -9.01 1.73
C ASN A 65 -1.02 -9.81 2.13
N LEU A 66 -2.14 -9.12 2.40
CA LEU A 66 -3.39 -9.79 2.71
C LEU A 66 -3.81 -10.61 1.47
N PRO A 67 -3.96 -11.94 1.58
CA PRO A 67 -4.41 -12.76 0.46
C PRO A 67 -5.80 -12.29 0.06
N LEU A 68 -6.03 -12.18 -1.25
CA LEU A 68 -7.38 -11.97 -1.74
C LEU A 68 -8.19 -13.24 -1.42
N PRO A 69 -9.37 -13.13 -0.81
CA PRO A 69 -10.25 -14.29 -0.67
C PRO A 69 -10.52 -14.80 -2.08
N MET A 70 -10.07 -16.03 -2.37
CA MET A 70 -10.49 -16.75 -3.56
C MET A 70 -12.01 -16.91 -3.45
N ARG A 71 -12.73 -16.28 -4.37
CA ARG A 71 -14.16 -16.50 -4.59
C ARG A 71 -14.32 -17.51 -5.71
#